data_AF-A0A3Q2X0H7-F1
#
_entry.id   AF-A0A3Q2X0H7-F1
#
_cell.length_a   1.000
_cell.length_b   1.000
_cell.length_c   1.000
_cell.angle_alpha   90.00
_cell.angle_beta   90.00
_cell.angle_gamma   90.00
#
_symmetry.space_group_name_H-M   'P 1'
#
loop_
_entity.id
_entity.type
_entity.pdbx_description
1 polymer ?
#
loop_
_entity_poly.entity_id
_entity_poly.type
_entity_poly.pdbx_seq_one_letter_code
_entity_poly.pdbx_strand_id
1 'polypeptide(L)'
;MCDSTEATGGTTTRPHIYFCRSPNMEDFTCWWHPLSNLTDGEEVTHILTYSKEKEAKLECPDYVTGGPNSCHFDSSHTSIWMVYCLTVTAITTHRNYTSKQHCLDVAEIVQTETPVNLTYNLTDVGGDEMGHNALISWTYPVPAHVQYGWITLVYELQYRRITEPNNWKVKYPLREPQVELLGLPVDDYVVRVRCRAQHSKLWSDWSATLVMSIPPRQSAGKLLVLILVTGVGVVALLVITFSIVLQSKRIKEYFLPPIPKPRIIGIDPLLLKKGNLDEINRHFSNFHSYRPPSYSEEVWDHVRKKSRLN
;
A
#
# COMPACT_ATOMS: atom_id res chain seq x y z
N MET A 1 -56.02 -52.60 -15.92
CA MET A 1 -56.53 -52.24 -14.57
C MET A 1 -55.38 -52.38 -13.60
N CYS A 2 -54.80 -51.34 -13.01
CA CYS A 2 -55.19 -49.95 -12.91
C CYS A 2 -53.94 -49.08 -13.06
N ASP A 3 -54.05 -48.09 -13.95
CA ASP A 3 -53.21 -46.91 -14.03
C ASP A 3 -53.75 -45.94 -12.96
N SER A 4 -52.89 -45.47 -12.07
CA SER A 4 -53.21 -44.41 -11.12
C SER A 4 -52.21 -43.29 -11.31
N THR A 5 -52.53 -42.44 -12.28
CA THR A 5 -51.90 -41.15 -12.52
C THR A 5 -52.07 -40.29 -11.26
N GLU A 6 -50.98 -40.09 -10.53
CA GLU A 6 -50.90 -39.18 -9.40
C GLU A 6 -50.93 -37.74 -9.95
N ALA A 7 -52.10 -37.12 -9.94
CA ALA A 7 -52.25 -35.71 -10.27
C ALA A 7 -51.48 -34.89 -9.23
N THR A 8 -50.34 -34.33 -9.63
CA THR A 8 -49.54 -33.41 -8.83
C THR A 8 -50.27 -32.07 -8.71
N GLY A 9 -51.22 -31.98 -7.78
CA GLY A 9 -51.82 -30.71 -7.37
C GLY A 9 -50.81 -29.89 -6.60
N GLY A 10 -50.01 -29.08 -7.31
CA GLY A 10 -49.04 -28.16 -6.70
C GLY A 10 -49.75 -27.16 -5.80
N THR A 11 -49.39 -27.12 -4.51
CA THR A 11 -49.93 -26.17 -3.54
C THR A 11 -49.62 -24.74 -4.00
N THR A 12 -50.62 -23.90 -4.19
CA THR A 12 -50.43 -22.48 -4.53
C THR A 12 -49.70 -21.77 -3.38
N THR A 13 -48.51 -21.23 -3.63
CA THR A 13 -47.75 -20.51 -2.60
C THR A 13 -48.21 -19.07 -2.53
N ARG A 14 -48.61 -18.61 -1.34
CA ARG A 14 -49.04 -17.23 -1.09
C ARG A 14 -47.88 -16.25 -1.26
N PRO A 15 -48.15 -14.99 -1.66
CA PRO A 15 -47.09 -14.00 -1.69
C PRO A 15 -46.57 -13.77 -0.26
N HIS A 16 -45.29 -13.45 -0.14
CA HIS A 16 -44.70 -13.11 1.15
C HIS A 16 -43.54 -12.14 0.99
N ILE A 17 -43.48 -11.17 1.90
CA ILE A 17 -42.38 -10.22 2.01
C ILE A 17 -41.21 -10.97 2.65
N TYR A 18 -40.10 -11.09 1.91
CA TYR A 18 -38.95 -11.89 2.34
C TYR A 18 -37.77 -11.03 2.77
N PHE A 19 -37.71 -9.76 2.30
CA PHE A 19 -36.58 -8.88 2.55
C PHE A 19 -37.02 -7.42 2.56
N CYS A 20 -36.50 -6.66 3.51
CA CYS A 20 -36.59 -5.21 3.55
C CYS A 20 -35.22 -4.65 3.95
N ARG A 21 -34.86 -3.51 3.36
CA ARG A 21 -33.56 -2.87 3.58
C ARG A 21 -33.69 -1.36 3.62
N SER A 22 -33.04 -0.75 4.61
CA SER A 22 -32.73 0.68 4.62
C SER A 22 -31.20 0.86 4.49
N PRO A 23 -30.69 1.58 3.48
CA PRO A 23 -29.26 1.85 3.33
C PRO A 23 -28.74 2.94 4.29
N ASN A 24 -29.60 3.88 4.68
CA ASN A 24 -29.20 5.13 5.33
C ASN A 24 -30.16 5.62 6.42
N MET A 25 -31.21 4.88 6.78
CA MET A 25 -32.28 5.31 7.71
C MET A 25 -33.17 6.45 7.19
N GLU A 26 -33.03 6.87 5.93
CA GLU A 26 -33.86 7.93 5.33
C GLU A 26 -34.93 7.35 4.40
N ASP A 27 -34.61 6.28 3.70
CA ASP A 27 -35.53 5.52 2.88
C ASP A 27 -35.44 4.03 3.20
N PHE A 28 -36.42 3.25 2.75
CA PHE A 28 -36.31 1.81 2.76
C PHE A 28 -37.11 1.18 1.63
N THR A 29 -36.75 -0.04 1.27
CA THR A 29 -37.45 -0.81 0.25
C THR A 29 -37.73 -2.21 0.76
N CYS A 30 -38.90 -2.73 0.43
CA CYS A 30 -39.30 -4.10 0.72
C CYS A 30 -39.58 -4.87 -0.56
N TRP A 31 -39.22 -6.16 -0.58
CA TRP A 31 -39.41 -7.07 -1.69
C TRP A 31 -40.22 -8.28 -1.27
N TRP A 32 -41.04 -8.78 -2.19
CA TRP A 32 -41.83 -9.99 -1.98
C TRP A 32 -41.62 -11.00 -3.10
N HIS A 33 -41.86 -12.27 -2.77
CA HIS A 33 -42.06 -13.28 -3.79
C HIS A 33 -43.54 -13.26 -4.23
N PRO A 34 -43.81 -13.28 -5.56
CA PRO A 34 -45.17 -13.32 -6.08
C PRO A 34 -45.83 -14.68 -5.83
N LEU A 35 -47.09 -14.82 -6.23
CA LEU A 35 -47.77 -16.11 -6.21
C LEU A 35 -47.03 -17.12 -7.12
N SER A 36 -46.85 -18.36 -6.64
CA SER A 36 -46.26 -19.44 -7.45
C SER A 36 -47.32 -20.48 -7.83
N ASN A 37 -47.07 -21.24 -8.90
CA ASN A 37 -47.98 -22.26 -9.46
C ASN A 37 -49.28 -21.67 -10.04
N LEU A 38 -49.18 -20.52 -10.70
CA LEU A 38 -50.27 -19.97 -11.52
C LEU A 38 -50.42 -20.79 -12.79
N THR A 39 -51.66 -20.94 -13.25
CA THR A 39 -51.94 -21.46 -14.59
C THR A 39 -51.39 -20.49 -15.64
N ASP A 40 -50.75 -21.02 -16.69
CA ASP A 40 -50.03 -20.22 -17.68
C ASP A 40 -50.95 -19.13 -18.28
N GLY A 41 -50.59 -17.85 -18.13
CA GLY A 41 -51.35 -16.70 -18.62
C GLY A 41 -52.33 -16.02 -17.64
N GLU A 42 -52.38 -16.37 -16.36
CA GLU A 42 -53.20 -15.65 -15.37
C GLU A 42 -52.59 -14.29 -15.00
N GLU A 43 -53.30 -13.19 -15.29
CA GLU A 43 -52.88 -11.84 -14.87
C GLU A 43 -53.03 -11.70 -13.35
N VAL A 44 -51.93 -11.34 -12.68
CA VAL A 44 -51.90 -11.13 -11.24
C VAL A 44 -51.39 -9.73 -10.92
N THR A 45 -52.25 -8.94 -10.27
CA THR A 45 -51.90 -7.60 -9.78
C THR A 45 -51.53 -7.68 -8.30
N HIS A 46 -50.41 -7.07 -7.91
CA HIS A 46 -49.98 -7.03 -6.51
C HIS A 46 -50.26 -5.65 -5.92
N ILE A 47 -50.90 -5.62 -4.76
CA ILE A 47 -51.08 -4.41 -3.98
C ILE A 47 -50.42 -4.62 -2.62
N LEU A 48 -49.47 -3.75 -2.28
CA LEU A 48 -48.89 -3.70 -0.95
C LEU A 48 -49.57 -2.59 -0.15
N THR A 49 -50.04 -2.95 1.04
CA THR A 49 -50.58 -2.00 2.02
C THR A 49 -49.73 -2.00 3.27
N TYR A 50 -49.61 -0.86 3.93
CA TYR A 50 -48.87 -0.70 5.17
C TYR A 50 -49.61 0.18 6.17
N SER A 51 -49.32 0.02 7.44
CA SER A 51 -49.74 0.94 8.50
C SER A 51 -48.55 1.28 9.39
N LYS A 52 -48.48 2.53 9.83
CA LYS A 52 -47.56 2.97 10.88
C LYS A 52 -48.28 2.79 12.22
N GLU A 53 -47.76 1.93 13.09
CA GLU A 53 -48.39 1.59 14.37
C GLU A 53 -49.88 1.19 14.23
N LYS A 54 -50.80 2.01 14.76
CA LYS A 54 -52.27 1.81 14.72
C LYS A 54 -53.00 2.79 13.79
N GLU A 55 -52.28 3.44 12.88
CA GLU A 55 -52.85 4.36 11.91
C GLU A 55 -53.65 3.62 10.81
N ALA A 56 -54.32 4.40 9.96
CA ALA A 56 -55.01 3.88 8.79
C ALA A 56 -54.04 3.16 7.85
N LYS A 57 -54.56 2.16 7.13
CA LYS A 57 -53.79 1.46 6.10
C LYS A 57 -53.62 2.37 4.89
N LEU A 58 -52.38 2.51 4.46
CA LEU A 58 -51.96 3.23 3.27
C LEU A 58 -51.50 2.23 2.21
N GLU A 59 -51.56 2.64 0.95
CA GLU A 59 -51.01 1.87 -0.17
C GLU A 59 -49.55 2.26 -0.41
N CYS A 60 -48.75 1.32 -0.91
CA CYS A 60 -47.37 1.56 -1.32
C CYS A 60 -47.23 2.85 -2.15
N PRO A 61 -46.29 3.75 -1.78
CA PRO A 61 -46.12 5.00 -2.51
C PRO A 61 -45.40 4.84 -3.85
N ASP A 62 -44.56 3.79 -4.00
CA ASP A 62 -43.77 3.58 -5.21
C ASP A 62 -43.46 2.09 -5.46
N TYR A 63 -44.03 1.54 -6.54
CA TYR A 63 -43.81 0.15 -6.99
C TYR A 63 -42.67 -0.01 -8.01
N VAL A 64 -41.98 1.07 -8.39
CA VAL A 64 -41.04 1.12 -9.52
C VAL A 64 -39.60 1.22 -9.04
N THR A 65 -39.28 2.13 -8.13
CA THR A 65 -37.89 2.45 -7.75
C THR A 65 -37.11 1.25 -7.21
N GLY A 66 -37.78 0.36 -6.45
CA GLY A 66 -37.17 -0.85 -5.90
C GLY A 66 -37.04 -2.02 -6.89
N GLY A 67 -37.52 -1.85 -8.13
CA GLY A 67 -37.57 -2.91 -9.13
C GLY A 67 -38.79 -3.84 -8.99
N PRO A 68 -38.75 -5.03 -9.63
CA PRO A 68 -39.91 -5.91 -9.68
C PRO A 68 -40.30 -6.44 -8.30
N ASN A 69 -41.61 -6.57 -8.06
CA ASN A 69 -42.17 -7.08 -6.81
C ASN A 69 -41.61 -6.36 -5.57
N SER A 70 -41.56 -5.03 -5.65
CA SER A 70 -41.01 -4.18 -4.60
C SER A 70 -41.92 -3.01 -4.26
N CYS A 71 -41.71 -2.46 -3.06
CA CYS A 71 -42.28 -1.21 -2.64
C CYS A 71 -41.17 -0.35 -2.02
N HIS A 72 -40.95 0.81 -2.62
CA HIS A 72 -39.98 1.80 -2.15
C HIS A 72 -40.68 2.87 -1.32
N PHE A 73 -40.10 3.24 -0.19
CA PHE A 73 -40.56 4.29 0.70
C PHE A 73 -39.50 5.37 0.74
N ASP A 74 -39.78 6.51 0.12
CA ASP A 74 -38.88 7.67 0.14
C ASP A 74 -38.80 8.31 1.53
N SER A 75 -38.06 9.42 1.63
CA SER A 75 -37.89 10.16 2.88
C SER A 75 -39.18 10.77 3.44
N SER A 76 -40.18 11.04 2.60
CA SER A 76 -41.48 11.58 3.04
C SER A 76 -42.39 10.50 3.63
N HIS A 77 -42.21 9.25 3.20
CA HIS A 77 -42.97 8.11 3.68
C HIS A 77 -42.26 7.32 4.79
N THR A 78 -40.96 7.55 5.00
CA THR A 78 -40.13 6.88 6.00
C THR A 78 -40.11 7.62 7.33
N SER A 79 -40.09 6.87 8.43
CA SER A 79 -40.02 7.43 9.78
C SER A 79 -39.32 6.41 10.67
N ILE A 80 -38.26 6.85 11.36
CA ILE A 80 -37.48 5.98 12.26
C ILE A 80 -38.20 5.82 13.61
N TRP A 81 -37.88 4.73 14.33
CA TRP A 81 -38.44 4.41 15.65
C TRP A 81 -39.96 4.21 15.67
N MET A 82 -40.54 3.93 14.50
CA MET A 82 -41.94 3.57 14.34
C MET A 82 -42.03 2.20 13.70
N VAL A 83 -43.02 1.41 14.14
CA VAL A 83 -43.26 0.08 13.58
C VAL A 83 -44.15 0.17 12.36
N TYR A 84 -43.65 -0.31 11.22
CA TYR A 84 -44.38 -0.49 9.99
C TYR A 84 -44.90 -1.91 9.93
N CYS A 85 -46.18 -2.10 9.66
CA CYS A 85 -46.75 -3.41 9.40
C CYS A 85 -47.29 -3.48 7.97
N LEU A 86 -46.62 -4.28 7.14
CA LEU A 86 -46.84 -4.41 5.71
C LEU A 86 -47.60 -5.70 5.38
N THR A 87 -48.39 -5.67 4.33
CA THR A 87 -49.11 -6.83 3.80
C THR A 87 -49.22 -6.71 2.28
N VAL A 88 -48.87 -7.78 1.56
CA VAL A 88 -49.03 -7.86 0.11
C VAL A 88 -50.22 -8.74 -0.24
N THR A 89 -51.07 -8.26 -1.14
CA THR A 89 -52.22 -8.98 -1.67
C THR A 89 -52.03 -9.16 -3.17
N ALA A 90 -51.95 -10.43 -3.60
CA ALA A 90 -52.02 -10.80 -5.00
C ALA A 90 -53.50 -10.94 -5.40
N ILE A 91 -53.94 -10.14 -6.36
CA ILE A 91 -55.30 -10.12 -6.90
C ILE A 91 -55.27 -10.92 -8.19
N THR A 92 -56.02 -12.02 -8.22
CA THR A 92 -56.23 -12.83 -9.43
C THR A 92 -57.70 -12.77 -9.85
N THR A 93 -58.03 -13.29 -11.03
CA THR A 93 -59.41 -13.33 -11.54
C THR A 93 -60.36 -14.12 -10.63
N HIS A 94 -59.83 -15.13 -9.93
CA HIS A 94 -60.62 -16.04 -9.11
C HIS A 94 -60.62 -15.66 -7.63
N ARG A 95 -59.47 -15.22 -7.10
CA ARG A 95 -59.30 -15.01 -5.65
C ARG A 95 -58.15 -14.06 -5.33
N ASN A 96 -58.30 -13.36 -4.21
CA ASN A 96 -57.21 -12.61 -3.59
C ASN A 96 -56.43 -13.47 -2.60
N TYR A 97 -55.10 -13.44 -2.74
CA TYR A 97 -54.15 -14.13 -1.87
C TYR A 97 -53.35 -13.11 -1.09
N THR A 98 -53.64 -13.01 0.19
CA THR A 98 -52.95 -12.09 1.11
C THR A 98 -51.83 -12.81 1.86
N SER A 99 -50.69 -12.13 2.00
CA SER A 99 -49.53 -12.58 2.78
C SER A 99 -49.81 -12.58 4.27
N LYS A 100 -48.91 -13.18 5.05
CA LYS A 100 -48.82 -12.86 6.48
C LYS A 100 -48.39 -11.40 6.64
N GLN A 101 -48.86 -10.76 7.70
CA GLN A 101 -48.42 -9.41 8.06
C GLN A 101 -46.95 -9.44 8.45
N HIS A 102 -46.16 -8.53 7.89
CA HIS A 102 -44.74 -8.39 8.17
C HIS A 102 -44.52 -7.05 8.87
N CYS A 103 -44.13 -7.08 10.15
CA CYS A 103 -43.89 -5.86 10.93
C CYS A 103 -42.39 -5.65 11.15
N LEU A 104 -41.93 -4.41 11.00
CA LEU A 104 -40.52 -4.02 11.13
C LEU A 104 -40.38 -2.60 11.69
N ASP A 105 -39.24 -2.32 12.32
CA ASP A 105 -38.76 -0.96 12.56
C ASP A 105 -37.64 -0.66 11.56
N VAL A 106 -37.69 0.50 10.92
CA VAL A 106 -36.68 0.95 9.94
C VAL A 106 -35.28 0.89 10.53
N ALA A 107 -35.10 1.19 11.81
CA ALA A 107 -33.80 1.16 12.49
C ALA A 107 -33.20 -0.25 12.60
N GLU A 108 -34.01 -1.30 12.55
CA GLU A 108 -33.55 -2.70 12.66
C GLU A 108 -33.18 -3.30 11.31
N ILE A 109 -33.76 -2.79 10.22
CA ILE A 109 -33.50 -3.25 8.84
C ILE A 109 -32.40 -2.44 8.13
N VAL A 110 -31.62 -1.66 8.90
CA VAL A 110 -30.53 -0.85 8.35
C VAL A 110 -29.39 -1.75 7.92
N GLN A 111 -29.20 -1.87 6.61
CA GLN A 111 -28.04 -2.51 6.00
C GLN A 111 -27.31 -1.48 5.14
N THR A 112 -26.26 -0.92 5.74
CA THR A 112 -25.55 0.24 5.20
C THR A 112 -24.86 -0.04 3.87
N GLU A 113 -24.47 1.01 3.17
CA GLU A 113 -23.60 0.87 2.01
C GLU A 113 -22.19 0.42 2.43
N THR A 114 -21.47 -0.19 1.48
CA THR A 114 -20.12 -0.68 1.71
C THR A 114 -19.13 0.48 1.79
N PRO A 115 -18.11 0.42 2.68
CA PRO A 115 -17.04 1.42 2.67
C PRO A 115 -16.29 1.45 1.34
N VAL A 116 -15.80 2.64 0.97
CA VAL A 116 -15.11 2.93 -0.29
C VAL A 116 -13.76 3.62 -0.05
N ASN A 117 -12.94 3.73 -1.09
CA ASN A 117 -11.61 4.33 -1.03
C ASN A 117 -10.67 3.65 -0.01
N LEU A 118 -10.71 2.31 0.05
CA LEU A 118 -9.80 1.54 0.89
C LEU A 118 -8.36 1.68 0.35
N THR A 119 -7.49 2.26 1.16
CA THR A 119 -6.09 2.56 0.82
C THR A 119 -5.16 2.19 1.98
N TYR A 120 -3.85 2.12 1.69
CA TYR A 120 -2.83 1.91 2.72
C TYR A 120 -1.62 2.79 2.51
N ASN A 121 -0.96 3.16 3.60
CA ASN A 121 0.35 3.82 3.62
C ASN A 121 1.26 3.10 4.61
N LEU A 122 2.52 2.87 4.25
CA LEU A 122 3.50 2.29 5.17
C LEU A 122 4.00 3.38 6.13
N THR A 123 3.70 3.25 7.42
CA THR A 123 3.99 4.27 8.44
C THR A 123 5.31 4.06 9.16
N ASP A 124 5.87 2.85 9.14
CA ASP A 124 7.14 2.57 9.80
C ASP A 124 8.08 1.66 8.98
N VAL A 125 9.36 2.04 9.00
CA VAL A 125 10.50 1.17 8.70
C VAL A 125 11.03 0.67 10.05
N GLY A 126 10.16 0.01 10.82
CA GLY A 126 10.35 -0.23 12.25
C GLY A 126 11.73 -0.77 12.59
N GLY A 127 12.41 -0.08 13.51
CA GLY A 127 13.63 -0.58 14.16
C GLY A 127 13.32 -1.91 14.84
N ASP A 128 14.18 -2.90 14.57
CA ASP A 128 14.18 -4.24 15.15
C ASP A 128 13.08 -5.20 14.70
N GLU A 129 13.48 -6.16 13.84
CA GLU A 129 12.96 -7.53 13.62
C GLU A 129 11.45 -7.83 13.39
N MET A 130 10.52 -6.90 13.66
CA MET A 130 9.09 -7.20 13.84
C MET A 130 8.22 -7.04 12.58
N GLY A 131 8.74 -6.49 11.48
CA GLY A 131 8.00 -6.25 10.23
C GLY A 131 7.73 -4.77 9.92
N HIS A 132 6.92 -4.48 8.90
CA HIS A 132 6.50 -3.11 8.58
C HIS A 132 5.12 -2.79 9.17
N ASN A 133 4.89 -1.52 9.51
CA ASN A 133 3.57 -1.05 9.88
C ASN A 133 2.84 -0.47 8.67
N ALA A 134 1.54 -0.70 8.59
CA ALA A 134 0.69 -0.17 7.54
C ALA A 134 -0.54 0.50 8.15
N LEU A 135 -0.70 1.79 7.88
CA LEU A 135 -1.94 2.52 8.14
C LEU A 135 -2.91 2.24 7.00
N ILE A 136 -4.03 1.63 7.33
CA ILE A 136 -5.12 1.37 6.40
C ILE A 136 -6.22 2.40 6.65
N SER A 137 -6.75 3.00 5.60
CA SER A 137 -7.80 4.02 5.70
C SER A 137 -8.88 3.80 4.64
N TRP A 138 -10.11 4.22 4.95
CA TRP A 138 -11.27 4.13 4.07
C TRP A 138 -12.23 5.30 4.33
N THR A 139 -13.33 5.35 3.58
CA THR A 139 -14.38 6.37 3.71
C THR A 139 -15.75 5.73 3.59
N TYR A 140 -16.77 6.38 4.16
CA TYR A 140 -18.16 6.00 3.90
C TYR A 140 -18.66 6.73 2.64
N PRO A 141 -19.45 6.10 1.75
CA PRO A 141 -19.87 6.69 0.47
C PRO A 141 -20.57 8.04 0.60
N VAL A 142 -21.31 8.25 1.69
CA VAL A 142 -22.00 9.51 2.01
C VAL A 142 -21.47 10.10 3.31
N PRO A 143 -20.30 10.78 3.30
CA PRO A 143 -19.63 11.22 4.53
C PRO A 143 -20.51 12.09 5.45
N ALA A 144 -21.43 12.88 4.86
CA ALA A 144 -22.34 13.75 5.59
C ALA A 144 -23.17 13.00 6.65
N HIS A 145 -23.65 11.78 6.35
CA HIS A 145 -24.44 10.99 7.30
C HIS A 145 -23.66 10.67 8.57
N VAL A 146 -22.35 10.45 8.46
CA VAL A 146 -21.49 10.13 9.61
C VAL A 146 -21.04 11.41 10.32
N GLN A 147 -20.64 12.43 9.56
CA GLN A 147 -20.13 13.69 10.09
C GLN A 147 -21.16 14.46 10.92
N TYR A 148 -22.42 14.47 10.48
CA TYR A 148 -23.52 15.12 11.21
C TYR A 148 -24.18 14.21 12.25
N GLY A 149 -23.69 12.98 12.42
CA GLY A 149 -24.19 12.04 13.43
C GLY A 149 -25.55 11.41 13.11
N TRP A 150 -26.00 11.46 11.85
CA TRP A 150 -27.21 10.77 11.40
C TRP A 150 -27.08 9.25 11.54
N ILE A 151 -25.90 8.71 11.19
CA ILE A 151 -25.58 7.29 11.35
C ILE A 151 -24.24 7.10 12.06
N THR A 152 -24.25 6.31 13.12
CA THR A 152 -23.03 5.89 13.82
C THR A 152 -22.61 4.52 13.33
N LEU A 153 -21.40 4.44 12.73
CA LEU A 153 -20.89 3.23 12.12
C LEU A 153 -19.88 2.52 13.01
N VAL A 154 -19.88 1.19 12.93
CA VAL A 154 -18.81 0.32 13.43
C VAL A 154 -18.28 -0.49 12.26
N TYR A 155 -16.96 -0.56 12.15
CA TYR A 155 -16.26 -1.24 11.07
C TYR A 155 -15.63 -2.55 11.55
N GLU A 156 -15.56 -3.50 10.62
CA GLU A 156 -14.78 -4.72 10.74
C GLU A 156 -13.82 -4.76 9.55
N LEU A 157 -12.52 -4.85 9.85
CA LEU A 157 -11.49 -5.05 8.85
C LEU A 157 -10.98 -6.47 8.92
N GLN A 158 -10.83 -7.10 7.76
CA GLN A 158 -10.22 -8.40 7.61
C GLN A 158 -9.00 -8.31 6.71
N TYR A 159 -7.94 -9.01 7.09
CA TYR A 159 -6.74 -9.13 6.27
C TYR A 159 -6.17 -10.54 6.36
N ARG A 160 -5.54 -10.99 5.29
CA ARG A 160 -4.82 -12.26 5.23
C ARG A 160 -3.69 -12.16 4.24
N ARG A 161 -2.74 -13.11 4.29
CA ARG A 161 -1.76 -13.27 3.22
C ARG A 161 -2.43 -13.84 1.97
N ILE A 162 -1.92 -13.48 0.80
CA ILE A 162 -2.38 -14.08 -0.47
C ILE A 162 -2.13 -15.60 -0.46
N THR A 163 -0.97 -16.01 0.06
CA THR A 163 -0.52 -17.40 0.20
C THR A 163 -1.37 -18.25 1.15
N GLU A 164 -2.11 -17.62 2.06
CA GLU A 164 -2.94 -18.29 3.08
C GLU A 164 -4.42 -17.87 2.97
N PRO A 165 -5.17 -18.39 1.97
CA PRO A 165 -6.52 -17.90 1.64
C PRO A 165 -7.57 -18.07 2.74
N ASN A 166 -7.36 -19.05 3.64
CA ASN A 166 -8.31 -19.38 4.71
C ASN A 166 -7.95 -18.73 6.06
N ASN A 167 -6.83 -17.99 6.15
CA ASN A 167 -6.32 -17.45 7.41
C ASN A 167 -6.65 -15.97 7.58
N TRP A 168 -7.94 -15.65 7.67
CA TRP A 168 -8.39 -14.27 7.90
C TRP A 168 -8.12 -13.81 9.33
N LYS A 169 -7.37 -12.72 9.46
CA LYS A 169 -7.20 -11.97 10.69
C LYS A 169 -8.19 -10.83 10.73
N VAL A 170 -8.85 -10.65 11.88
CA VAL A 170 -9.95 -9.68 12.04
C VAL A 170 -9.54 -8.56 12.99
N LYS A 171 -9.91 -7.32 12.65
CA LYS A 171 -9.85 -6.14 13.52
C LYS A 171 -11.27 -5.59 13.68
N TYR A 172 -11.80 -5.73 14.89
CA TYR A 172 -13.13 -5.30 15.28
C TYR A 172 -13.19 -5.16 16.82
N PRO A 173 -13.96 -4.20 17.37
CA PRO A 173 -14.68 -3.14 16.68
C PRO A 173 -13.79 -1.95 16.34
N LEU A 174 -13.96 -1.37 15.16
CA LEU A 174 -13.31 -0.13 14.76
C LEU A 174 -14.36 0.97 14.64
N ARG A 175 -14.10 2.14 15.23
CA ARG A 175 -15.00 3.32 15.15
C ARG A 175 -14.47 4.37 14.19
N GLU A 176 -13.15 4.51 14.12
CA GLU A 176 -12.49 5.37 13.15
C GLU A 176 -12.40 4.68 11.79
N PRO A 177 -12.45 5.44 10.68
CA PRO A 177 -12.34 4.90 9.34
C PRO A 177 -10.87 4.62 8.93
N GLN A 178 -10.04 4.28 9.92
CA GLN A 178 -8.63 3.96 9.75
C GLN A 178 -8.16 3.02 10.86
N VAL A 179 -7.14 2.22 10.58
CA VAL A 179 -6.47 1.37 11.57
C VAL A 179 -5.03 1.12 11.17
N GLU A 180 -4.12 1.15 12.14
CA GLU A 180 -2.73 0.75 11.92
C GLU A 180 -2.55 -0.74 12.20
N LEU A 181 -2.00 -1.47 11.22
CA LEU A 181 -1.55 -2.85 11.38
C LEU A 181 -0.06 -2.84 11.68
N LEU A 182 0.30 -3.41 12.83
CA LEU A 182 1.67 -3.43 13.32
C LEU A 182 2.38 -4.73 12.96
N GLY A 183 3.68 -4.63 12.68
CA GLY A 183 4.58 -5.78 12.56
C GLY A 183 4.16 -6.78 11.48
N LEU A 184 3.81 -6.29 10.29
CA LEU A 184 3.45 -7.14 9.17
C LEU A 184 4.72 -7.75 8.54
N PRO A 185 4.82 -9.10 8.46
CA PRO A 185 5.91 -9.75 7.75
C PRO A 185 5.88 -9.47 6.24
N VAL A 186 7.04 -9.55 5.61
CA VAL A 186 7.23 -9.44 4.15
C VAL A 186 6.37 -10.48 3.44
N ASP A 187 5.31 -10.01 2.78
CA ASP A 187 4.37 -10.80 2.00
C ASP A 187 3.39 -9.84 1.30
N ASP A 188 2.57 -10.41 0.43
CA ASP A 188 1.40 -9.73 -0.12
C ASP A 188 0.14 -10.10 0.67
N TYR A 189 -0.65 -9.09 0.98
CA TYR A 189 -1.87 -9.21 1.78
C TYR A 189 -3.08 -8.79 0.97
N VAL A 190 -4.21 -9.42 1.28
CA VAL A 190 -5.54 -8.98 0.84
C VAL A 190 -6.25 -8.40 2.05
N VAL A 191 -6.76 -7.19 1.89
CA VAL A 191 -7.50 -6.46 2.91
C VAL A 191 -8.92 -6.19 2.39
N ARG A 192 -9.91 -6.31 3.26
CA ARG A 192 -11.29 -5.87 3.00
C ARG A 192 -11.90 -5.31 4.26
N VAL A 193 -12.83 -4.37 4.10
CA VAL A 193 -13.54 -3.75 5.22
C VAL A 193 -15.03 -3.79 4.95
N ARG A 194 -15.82 -3.90 6.02
CA ARG A 194 -17.26 -3.69 5.98
C ARG A 194 -17.68 -2.85 7.17
N CYS A 195 -18.84 -2.23 7.09
CA CYS A 195 -19.44 -1.49 8.19
C CYS A 195 -20.85 -1.98 8.50
N ARG A 196 -21.33 -1.59 9.68
CA ARG A 196 -22.74 -1.64 10.05
C ARG A 196 -23.10 -0.43 10.89
N ALA A 197 -24.38 -0.05 10.90
CA ALA A 197 -24.88 0.86 11.91
C ALA A 197 -24.73 0.24 13.30
N GLN A 198 -24.36 1.04 14.30
CA GLN A 198 -24.09 0.57 15.65
C GLN A 198 -25.29 -0.19 16.26
N HIS A 199 -26.51 0.29 16.01
CA HIS A 199 -27.77 -0.27 16.50
C HIS A 199 -28.28 -1.45 15.65
N SER A 200 -27.81 -1.58 14.40
CA SER A 200 -28.20 -2.66 13.51
C SER A 200 -27.30 -3.88 13.68
N LYS A 201 -27.89 -5.07 13.49
CA LYS A 201 -27.17 -6.34 13.44
C LYS A 201 -26.72 -6.70 12.01
N LEU A 202 -27.23 -6.00 11.00
CA LEU A 202 -26.97 -6.27 9.60
C LEU A 202 -25.68 -5.60 9.16
N TRP A 203 -24.80 -6.39 8.55
CA TRP A 203 -23.56 -5.90 7.97
C TRP A 203 -23.80 -5.48 6.51
N SER A 204 -23.12 -4.40 6.10
CA SER A 204 -22.89 -4.15 4.68
C SER A 204 -22.12 -5.31 4.06
N ASP A 205 -22.18 -5.38 2.73
CA ASP A 205 -21.28 -6.25 1.99
C ASP A 205 -19.82 -5.86 2.22
N TRP A 206 -18.91 -6.77 1.88
CA TRP A 206 -17.49 -6.45 1.91
C TRP A 206 -17.15 -5.41 0.84
N SER A 207 -16.28 -4.46 1.20
CA SER A 207 -15.67 -3.55 0.23
C SER A 207 -14.94 -4.33 -0.87
N ALA A 208 -14.62 -3.65 -1.97
CA ALA A 208 -13.61 -4.11 -2.89
C ALA A 208 -12.32 -4.47 -2.12
N THR A 209 -11.68 -5.57 -2.52
CA THR A 209 -10.45 -6.05 -1.89
C THR A 209 -9.28 -5.17 -2.29
N LEU A 210 -8.49 -4.73 -1.30
CA LEU A 210 -7.23 -4.04 -1.49
C LEU A 210 -6.08 -5.05 -1.43
N VAL A 211 -5.20 -5.03 -2.43
CA VAL A 211 -3.92 -5.76 -2.38
C VAL A 211 -2.86 -4.82 -1.80
N MET A 212 -2.17 -5.28 -0.76
CA MET A 212 -1.15 -4.54 -0.04
C MET A 212 0.14 -5.34 -0.02
N SER A 213 1.22 -4.79 -0.55
CA SER A 213 2.53 -5.42 -0.57
C SER A 213 3.43 -4.86 0.53
N ILE A 214 3.99 -5.75 1.34
CA ILE A 214 4.95 -5.42 2.39
C ILE A 214 6.36 -5.71 1.86
N PRO A 215 7.17 -4.68 1.54
CA PRO A 215 8.45 -4.87 0.88
C PRO A 215 9.48 -5.55 1.79
N PRO A 216 10.46 -6.26 1.23
CA PRO A 216 11.60 -6.76 1.99
C PRO A 216 12.45 -5.58 2.48
N ARG A 217 12.85 -5.60 3.75
CA ARG A 217 13.73 -4.58 4.30
C ARG A 217 15.11 -4.66 3.64
N GLN A 218 15.62 -3.52 3.15
CA GLN A 218 17.05 -3.39 2.87
C GLN A 218 17.77 -3.40 4.22
N SER A 219 18.48 -4.48 4.54
CA SER A 219 19.15 -4.62 5.84
C SER A 219 20.22 -3.53 5.99
N ALA A 220 19.92 -2.48 6.76
CA ALA A 220 20.90 -1.49 7.19
C ALA A 220 22.11 -2.16 7.86
N GLY A 221 21.89 -3.30 8.52
CA GLY A 221 22.94 -4.18 9.04
C GLY A 221 23.93 -4.68 7.97
N LYS A 222 23.48 -5.11 6.78
CA LYS A 222 24.43 -5.49 5.70
C LYS A 222 25.23 -4.28 5.20
N LEU A 223 24.61 -3.10 5.13
CA LEU A 223 25.31 -1.89 4.71
C LEU A 223 26.33 -1.45 5.77
N LEU A 224 25.96 -1.48 7.05
CA LEU A 224 26.86 -1.20 8.18
C LEU A 224 28.00 -2.20 8.27
N VAL A 225 27.72 -3.50 8.13
CA VAL A 225 28.75 -4.54 8.09
C VAL A 225 29.67 -4.34 6.90
N LEU A 226 29.14 -4.01 5.71
CA LEU A 226 29.96 -3.70 4.55
C LEU A 226 30.84 -2.47 4.79
N ILE A 227 30.30 -1.41 5.40
CA ILE A 227 31.06 -0.20 5.76
C ILE A 227 32.13 -0.50 6.80
N LEU A 228 31.84 -1.33 7.81
CA LEU A 228 32.80 -1.73 8.84
C LEU A 228 33.91 -2.61 8.24
N VAL A 229 33.56 -3.61 7.42
CA VAL A 229 34.53 -4.51 6.78
C VAL A 229 35.43 -3.73 5.81
N THR A 230 34.85 -2.84 4.99
CA THR A 230 35.63 -1.99 4.09
C THR A 230 36.50 -1.00 4.85
N GLY A 231 35.97 -0.37 5.92
CA GLY A 231 36.72 0.54 6.78
C GLY A 231 37.92 -0.13 7.44
N VAL A 232 37.72 -1.30 8.06
CA VAL A 232 38.82 -2.08 8.68
C VAL A 232 39.84 -2.53 7.63
N GLY A 233 39.38 -2.95 6.44
CA GLY A 233 40.26 -3.33 5.34
C GLY A 233 41.17 -2.18 4.87
N VAL A 234 40.63 -0.98 4.72
CA VAL A 234 41.40 0.21 4.34
C VAL A 234 42.43 0.56 5.42
N VAL A 235 42.05 0.54 6.70
CA VAL A 235 42.96 0.82 7.82
C VAL A 235 44.11 -0.19 7.85
N ALA A 236 43.82 -1.49 7.69
CA ALA A 236 44.85 -2.52 7.65
C ALA A 236 45.85 -2.30 6.50
N LEU A 237 45.36 -1.96 5.30
CA LEU A 237 46.22 -1.64 4.15
C LEU A 237 47.10 -0.41 4.42
N LEU A 238 46.58 0.63 5.06
CA LEU A 238 47.36 1.81 5.44
C LEU A 238 48.48 1.47 6.45
N VAL A 239 48.20 0.60 7.43
CA VAL A 239 49.21 0.16 8.40
C VAL A 239 50.30 -0.68 7.73
N ILE A 240 49.93 -1.58 6.81
CA ILE A 240 50.90 -2.41 6.06
C ILE A 240 51.80 -1.51 5.20
N THR A 241 51.22 -0.60 4.41
CA THR A 241 52.01 0.31 3.56
C THR A 241 52.93 1.22 4.38
N PHE A 242 52.46 1.76 5.50
CA PHE A 242 53.28 2.58 6.40
C PHE A 242 54.45 1.79 7.01
N SER A 243 54.20 0.53 7.41
CA SER A 243 55.23 -0.37 7.94
C SER A 243 56.31 -0.66 6.90
N ILE A 244 55.93 -0.92 5.64
CA ILE A 244 56.87 -1.13 4.53
C ILE A 244 57.68 0.14 4.26
N VAL A 245 57.06 1.32 4.28
CA VAL A 245 57.78 2.60 4.09
C VAL A 245 58.81 2.83 5.20
N LEU A 246 58.45 2.60 6.46
CA LEU A 246 59.37 2.69 7.60
C LEU A 246 60.55 1.71 7.48
N GLN A 247 60.29 0.46 7.11
CA GLN A 247 61.33 -0.54 6.87
C GLN A 247 62.22 -0.16 5.69
N SER A 248 61.65 0.33 4.59
CA SER A 248 62.41 0.77 3.41
C SER A 248 63.34 1.95 3.73
N LYS A 249 62.93 2.88 4.61
CA LYS A 249 63.79 3.96 5.09
C LYS A 249 64.96 3.42 5.92
N ARG A 250 64.72 2.48 6.83
CA ARG A 250 65.78 1.83 7.61
C ARG A 250 66.74 1.01 6.76
N ILE A 251 66.23 0.28 5.76
CA ILE A 251 67.06 -0.49 4.84
C ILE A 251 67.89 0.44 3.95
N LYS A 252 67.32 1.58 3.51
CA LYS A 252 68.04 2.56 2.71
C LYS A 252 69.22 3.19 3.46
N GLU A 253 69.08 3.47 4.76
CA GLU A 253 70.19 3.92 5.62
C GLU A 253 71.27 2.85 5.83
N TYR A 254 70.89 1.57 5.82
CA TYR A 254 71.84 0.46 5.98
C TYR A 254 72.60 0.14 4.68
N PHE A 255 71.94 0.22 3.51
CA PHE A 255 72.55 -0.13 2.22
C PHE A 255 73.28 1.03 1.52
N LEU A 256 72.94 2.28 1.84
CA LEU A 256 73.59 3.46 1.28
C LEU A 256 74.21 4.29 2.41
N PRO A 257 75.39 3.91 2.93
CA PRO A 257 76.16 4.81 3.79
C PRO A 257 76.41 6.14 3.06
N PRO A 258 76.51 7.27 3.79
CA PRO A 258 76.74 8.57 3.18
C PRO A 258 78.00 8.49 2.30
N ILE A 259 77.82 8.64 0.99
CA ILE A 259 78.92 8.59 0.03
C ILE A 259 79.91 9.70 0.42
N PRO A 260 81.15 9.38 0.79
CA PRO A 260 82.13 10.39 1.18
C PRO A 260 82.35 11.33 0.00
N LYS A 261 82.22 12.64 0.26
CA LYS A 261 82.41 13.69 -0.75
C LYS A 261 83.75 13.44 -1.46
N PRO A 262 83.79 13.34 -2.80
CA PRO A 262 85.05 13.20 -3.51
C PRO A 262 85.89 14.46 -3.28
N ARG A 263 86.95 14.33 -2.48
CA ARG A 263 88.03 15.32 -2.43
C ARG A 263 88.92 15.07 -3.62
N ILE A 264 88.58 15.67 -4.75
CA ILE A 264 89.51 15.78 -5.88
C ILE A 264 90.55 16.82 -5.45
N ILE A 265 91.75 16.36 -5.12
CA ILE A 265 92.87 17.25 -4.76
C ILE A 265 93.23 18.05 -6.02
N GLY A 266 93.06 19.37 -5.95
CA GLY A 266 93.47 20.30 -7.01
C GLY A 266 92.36 21.16 -7.64
N ILE A 267 91.08 20.92 -7.33
CA ILE A 267 89.97 21.76 -7.85
C ILE A 267 89.16 22.30 -6.68
N ASP A 268 89.17 23.62 -6.51
CA ASP A 268 88.36 24.31 -5.50
C ASP A 268 86.86 24.15 -5.82
N PRO A 269 86.05 23.51 -4.95
CA PRO A 269 84.62 23.33 -5.17
C PRO A 269 83.84 24.65 -5.27
N LEU A 270 84.43 25.78 -4.85
CA LEU A 270 83.83 27.10 -5.02
C LEU A 270 83.92 27.62 -6.47
N LEU A 271 84.91 27.19 -7.26
CA LEU A 271 85.05 27.58 -8.67
C LEU A 271 84.06 26.85 -9.58
N LEU A 272 83.77 25.58 -9.29
CA LEU A 272 82.73 24.81 -10.00
C LEU A 272 81.32 25.36 -9.78
N LYS A 273 81.06 25.94 -8.60
CA LYS A 273 79.75 26.53 -8.27
C LYS A 273 79.54 27.90 -8.91
N LYS A 274 80.60 28.57 -9.36
CA LYS A 274 80.57 29.96 -9.89
C LYS A 274 80.50 30.04 -11.42
N GLY A 275 80.50 28.91 -12.14
CA GLY A 275 80.12 28.88 -13.56
C GLY A 275 81.04 29.69 -14.48
N ASN A 276 82.35 29.73 -14.23
CA ASN A 276 83.33 30.30 -15.17
C ASN A 276 84.04 29.18 -15.92
N LEU A 277 83.33 28.53 -16.85
CA LEU A 277 83.78 27.36 -17.60
C LEU A 277 84.87 27.68 -18.64
N ASP A 278 85.02 28.94 -19.03
CA ASP A 278 85.97 29.37 -20.07
C ASP A 278 87.43 29.25 -19.62
N GLU A 279 87.70 29.46 -18.32
CA GLU A 279 89.04 29.36 -17.75
C GLU A 279 89.48 27.89 -17.56
N ILE A 280 88.51 27.01 -17.29
CA ILE A 280 88.73 25.56 -17.23
C ILE A 280 89.08 25.02 -18.63
N ASN A 281 88.39 25.49 -19.67
CA ASN A 281 88.64 25.06 -21.05
C ASN A 281 90.05 25.45 -21.54
N ARG A 282 90.58 26.60 -21.09
CA ARG A 282 91.96 27.03 -21.38
C ARG A 282 93.00 26.10 -20.74
N HIS A 283 92.74 25.56 -19.54
CA HIS A 283 93.63 24.58 -18.92
C HIS A 283 93.62 23.22 -19.62
N PHE A 284 92.47 22.79 -20.16
CA PHE A 284 92.36 21.54 -20.91
C PHE A 284 92.93 21.61 -22.33
N SER A 285 93.07 22.81 -22.92
CA SER A 285 93.67 23.00 -24.24
C SER A 285 95.17 22.69 -24.33
N ASN A 286 95.88 22.60 -23.19
CA ASN A 286 97.28 22.19 -23.13
C ASN A 286 97.48 20.66 -23.17
N PHE A 287 96.41 19.87 -23.07
CA PHE A 287 96.47 18.42 -23.32
C PHE A 287 96.25 18.17 -24.80
N HIS A 288 97.26 17.57 -25.46
CA HIS A 288 97.36 17.34 -26.92
C HIS A 288 96.27 16.44 -27.56
N SER A 289 95.07 16.34 -27.00
CA SER A 289 93.94 15.62 -27.62
C SER A 289 92.56 16.19 -27.29
N TYR A 290 92.46 17.38 -26.69
CA TYR A 290 91.15 17.96 -26.39
C TYR A 290 90.66 18.91 -27.48
N ARG A 291 89.49 18.62 -28.07
CA ARG A 291 88.76 19.50 -28.99
C ARG A 291 87.43 19.87 -28.33
N PRO A 292 87.17 21.15 -28.00
CA PRO A 292 85.95 21.54 -27.31
C PRO A 292 84.72 21.39 -28.24
N PRO A 293 83.59 20.87 -27.73
CA PRO A 293 82.37 20.74 -28.52
C PRO A 293 81.69 22.10 -28.75
N SER A 294 81.34 22.43 -30.00
CA SER A 294 80.50 23.57 -30.35
C SER A 294 79.03 23.18 -30.13
N TYR A 295 78.42 23.66 -29.05
CA TYR A 295 76.99 23.47 -28.83
C TYR A 295 76.20 24.60 -29.52
N SER A 296 75.41 24.24 -30.52
CA SER A 296 74.26 25.03 -30.98
C SER A 296 73.10 24.87 -29.98
N GLU A 297 72.48 25.96 -29.58
CA GLU A 297 71.26 25.97 -28.75
C GLU A 297 70.10 25.33 -29.51
N GLU A 298 69.67 24.14 -29.09
CA GLU A 298 68.36 23.60 -29.45
C GLU A 298 67.35 23.86 -28.33
N VAL A 299 66.42 24.75 -28.66
CA VAL A 299 65.30 25.25 -27.87
C VAL A 299 64.25 24.14 -27.68
N TRP A 300 63.93 23.79 -26.42
CA TRP A 300 62.84 22.86 -26.10
C TRP A 300 61.57 23.62 -25.69
N ASP A 301 60.54 23.56 -26.55
CA ASP A 301 59.22 24.14 -26.31
C ASP A 301 58.41 23.39 -25.23
N HIS A 302 57.77 24.16 -24.35
CA HIS A 302 56.88 23.66 -23.30
C HIS A 302 55.44 23.46 -23.81
N VAL A 303 54.98 22.20 -23.92
CA VAL A 303 53.57 21.89 -24.20
C VAL A 303 52.76 21.71 -22.92
N ARG A 304 51.78 22.61 -22.73
CA ARG A 304 50.84 22.68 -21.61
C ARG A 304 49.69 21.67 -21.83
N LYS A 305 49.44 20.75 -20.88
CA LYS A 305 48.29 19.82 -20.92
C LYS A 305 46.97 20.56 -20.70
N LYS A 306 46.01 20.35 -21.60
CA LYS A 306 44.63 20.88 -21.54
C LYS A 306 43.69 19.78 -21.07
N SER A 307 42.88 20.07 -20.04
CA SER A 307 41.76 19.27 -19.57
C SER A 307 40.65 19.23 -20.63
N ARG A 308 40.02 18.06 -20.82
CA ARG A 308 38.73 17.94 -21.52
C ARG A 308 37.71 17.37 -20.55
N LEU A 309 36.67 18.17 -20.30
CA LEU A 309 35.33 17.65 -20.03
C LEU A 309 34.83 16.96 -21.31
N ASN A 310 34.20 15.81 -21.13
CA ASN A 310 32.85 15.52 -21.61
C ASN A 310 32.28 14.42 -20.70
#